data_AF-A0A7I7L0R4-F1
#
_entry.id   AF-A0A7I7L0R4-F1
#
_cell.length_a   1.000
_cell.length_b   1.000
_cell.length_c   1.000
_cell.angle_alpha   90.00
_cell.angle_beta   90.00
_cell.angle_gamma   90.00
#
_symmetry.space_group_name_H-M   'P 1'
#
loop_
_entity.id
_entity.type
_entity.pdbx_description
1 polymer ?
#
loop_
_entity_poly.entity_id
_entity_poly.type
_entity_poly.pdbx_seq_one_letter_code
_entity_poly.pdbx_strand_id
1 'polypeptide(L)'
;MRKSTFRVAARSVRLDLSTEQRINLMNISESVEQLPTNGSRGRVYGDPYRTADGGMVIPVAKVRGGAATPFGVFVVHGGEARWVPAMDSNRIALIGVTTGLLSAVIASVALLRRPPWPDLSATSAAWSHR
;
A
#
# COMPACT_ATOMS: atom_id res chain seq x y z
N MET A 1 -73.11 9.19 -48.21
CA MET A 1 -72.44 10.51 -48.30
C MET A 1 -71.67 10.74 -47.01
N ARG A 2 -70.34 10.63 -47.05
CA ARG A 2 -69.42 10.52 -45.90
C ARG A 2 -69.08 11.93 -45.36
N LYS A 3 -69.33 12.22 -44.08
CA LYS A 3 -68.82 13.42 -43.40
C LYS A 3 -67.86 13.02 -42.28
N SER A 4 -66.67 13.59 -42.37
CA SER A 4 -65.55 13.43 -41.44
C SER A 4 -65.68 14.45 -40.31
N THR A 5 -65.46 14.06 -39.06
CA THR A 5 -65.23 15.00 -37.95
C THR A 5 -64.10 14.45 -37.07
N PHE A 6 -63.01 15.18 -37.07
CA PHE A 6 -61.80 15.00 -36.26
C PHE A 6 -62.12 15.19 -34.77
N ARG A 7 -61.67 14.29 -33.90
CA ARG A 7 -61.54 14.55 -32.46
C ARG A 7 -60.11 14.25 -32.03
N VAL A 8 -59.41 15.33 -31.73
CA VAL A 8 -58.11 15.37 -31.05
C VAL A 8 -58.28 14.75 -29.66
N ALA A 9 -57.58 13.65 -29.39
CA ALA A 9 -57.44 13.09 -28.05
C ALA A 9 -56.06 13.44 -27.49
N ALA A 10 -56.09 14.05 -26.31
CA ALA A 10 -54.97 14.62 -25.61
C ALA A 10 -53.81 13.63 -25.36
N ARG A 11 -52.65 14.02 -25.89
CA ARG A 11 -51.28 13.78 -25.46
C ARG A 11 -51.12 13.15 -24.07
N SER A 12 -50.85 11.84 -24.05
CA SER A 12 -50.39 11.09 -22.87
C SER A 12 -48.92 11.41 -22.58
N VAL A 13 -48.65 12.54 -21.91
CA VAL A 13 -47.32 12.82 -21.34
C VAL A 13 -47.30 12.25 -19.92
N ARG A 14 -46.92 10.98 -19.81
CA ARG A 14 -46.41 10.40 -18.57
C ARG A 14 -45.02 9.88 -18.91
N LEU A 15 -44.04 10.79 -18.85
CA LEU A 15 -42.64 10.48 -19.08
C LEU A 15 -42.18 9.55 -17.98
N ASP A 16 -41.84 8.35 -18.42
CA ASP A 16 -41.10 7.34 -17.69
C ASP A 16 -39.75 7.90 -17.22
N LEU A 17 -39.72 8.42 -15.99
CA LEU A 17 -38.51 8.78 -15.26
C LEU A 17 -37.93 7.59 -14.45
N SER A 18 -38.45 6.38 -14.65
CA SER A 18 -38.06 5.18 -13.91
C SER A 18 -36.97 4.39 -14.63
N THR A 19 -36.98 4.38 -15.97
CA THR A 19 -36.10 3.50 -16.74
C THR A 19 -34.65 4.01 -16.81
N GLU A 20 -34.42 5.32 -16.97
CA GLU A 20 -33.07 5.91 -16.98
C GLU A 20 -32.35 5.85 -15.60
N GLN A 21 -33.09 5.91 -14.49
CA GLN A 21 -32.51 5.83 -13.15
C GLN A 21 -32.21 4.39 -12.70
N ARG A 22 -32.91 3.39 -13.26
CA ARG A 22 -32.63 1.97 -12.99
C ARG A 22 -31.40 1.44 -13.75
N ILE A 23 -31.03 2.07 -14.87
CA ILE A 23 -29.90 1.62 -15.69
C ILE A 23 -28.57 2.11 -15.12
N ASN A 24 -28.56 3.25 -14.40
CA ASN A 24 -27.32 3.81 -13.86
C ASN A 24 -26.87 3.22 -12.51
N LEU A 25 -27.75 2.57 -11.74
CA LEU A 25 -27.36 2.02 -10.43
C LEU A 25 -26.87 0.56 -10.49
N MET A 26 -27.35 -0.22 -11.48
CA MET A 26 -26.94 -1.62 -11.65
C MET A 26 -25.57 -1.76 -12.32
N ASN A 27 -25.17 -0.78 -13.13
CA ASN A 27 -23.95 -0.86 -13.94
C ASN A 27 -22.70 -0.36 -13.20
N ILE A 28 -22.85 0.53 -12.22
CA ILE A 28 -21.71 1.04 -11.44
C ILE A 28 -21.18 -0.04 -10.49
N SER A 29 -22.06 -0.85 -9.90
CA SER A 29 -21.66 -1.97 -9.03
C SER A 29 -20.96 -3.08 -9.83
N GLU A 30 -21.41 -3.37 -11.05
CA GLU A 30 -20.78 -4.36 -11.94
C GLU A 30 -19.42 -3.90 -12.49
N SER A 31 -19.25 -2.61 -12.75
CA SER A 31 -17.95 -2.08 -13.22
C SER A 31 -16.89 -2.02 -12.10
N VAL A 32 -17.30 -2.05 -10.82
CA VAL A 32 -16.39 -2.25 -9.67
C VAL A 32 -16.04 -3.74 -9.47
N GLU A 33 -16.95 -4.66 -9.77
CA GLU A 33 -16.71 -6.12 -9.74
C GLU A 33 -15.93 -6.65 -10.95
N GLN A 34 -16.01 -6.00 -12.12
CA GLN A 34 -15.29 -6.39 -13.34
C GLN A 34 -13.83 -5.95 -13.38
N LEU A 35 -13.36 -5.18 -12.40
CA LEU A 35 -11.94 -5.17 -12.12
C LEU A 35 -11.55 -6.62 -11.78
N PRO A 36 -10.48 -7.18 -12.37
CA PRO A 36 -9.94 -8.47 -11.98
C PRO A 36 -9.30 -8.35 -10.58
N THR A 37 -10.09 -7.99 -9.58
CA THR A 37 -9.78 -8.20 -8.18
C THR A 37 -10.20 -9.64 -7.94
N ASN A 38 -9.31 -10.55 -8.33
CA ASN A 38 -9.28 -11.85 -7.69
C ASN A 38 -9.28 -11.55 -6.18
N GLY A 39 -10.40 -11.80 -5.49
CA GLY A 39 -10.64 -11.52 -4.07
C GLY A 39 -9.69 -12.24 -3.11
N SER A 40 -8.55 -12.69 -3.62
CA SER A 40 -7.50 -13.46 -3.00
C SER A 40 -6.20 -12.70 -3.19
N ARG A 41 -5.66 -12.12 -2.11
CA ARG A 41 -4.22 -11.77 -1.91
C ARG A 41 -3.39 -11.86 -3.20
N GLY A 42 -3.54 -10.91 -4.11
CA GLY A 42 -3.01 -10.98 -5.48
C GLY A 42 -1.89 -9.97 -5.71
N ARG A 43 -0.84 -10.38 -6.41
CA ARG A 43 0.09 -9.44 -7.06
C ARG A 43 -0.53 -9.03 -8.39
N VAL A 44 -0.63 -7.74 -8.63
CA VAL A 44 -1.15 -7.16 -9.88
C VAL A 44 0.01 -6.47 -10.60
N TYR A 45 0.19 -6.80 -11.87
CA TYR A 45 1.08 -6.09 -12.78
C TYR A 45 0.24 -5.03 -13.50
N GLY A 46 0.71 -3.78 -13.51
CA GLY A 46 0.05 -2.72 -14.28
C GLY A 46 0.57 -2.67 -15.72
N ASP A 47 -0.03 -1.78 -16.52
CA ASP A 47 0.30 -1.64 -17.94
C ASP A 47 1.76 -1.24 -18.15
N PRO A 48 2.53 -2.01 -18.94
CA PRO A 48 3.90 -1.64 -19.29
C PRO A 48 3.92 -0.34 -20.08
N TYR A 49 4.75 0.62 -19.65
CA TYR A 49 4.97 1.86 -20.40
C TYR A 49 6.44 2.03 -20.72
N ARG A 50 6.71 2.72 -21.84
CA ARG A 50 8.05 3.03 -22.30
C ARG A 50 8.52 4.35 -21.69
N THR A 51 9.69 4.34 -21.07
CA THR A 51 10.41 5.55 -20.70
C THR A 51 11.09 6.13 -21.95
N ALA A 52 11.34 7.45 -21.96
CA ALA A 52 12.01 8.16 -23.05
C ALA A 52 13.37 7.53 -23.43
N ASP A 53 14.05 6.91 -22.45
CA ASP A 53 15.35 6.23 -22.61
C ASP A 53 15.24 4.82 -23.23
N GLY A 54 14.07 4.42 -23.73
CA GLY A 54 13.84 3.11 -24.35
C GLY A 54 13.66 1.96 -23.35
N GLY A 55 13.64 2.24 -22.05
CA GLY A 55 13.34 1.27 -21.01
C GLY A 55 11.84 0.93 -20.94
N MET A 56 11.51 -0.34 -20.75
CA MET A 56 10.15 -0.82 -20.46
C MET A 56 9.96 -0.90 -18.94
N VAL A 57 8.94 -0.26 -18.43
CA VAL A 57 8.67 -0.15 -17.00
C VAL A 57 7.35 -0.86 -16.68
N ILE A 58 7.39 -1.90 -15.84
CA ILE A 58 6.23 -2.72 -15.46
C ILE A 58 5.98 -2.52 -13.95
N PRO A 59 4.96 -1.74 -13.56
CA PRO A 59 4.65 -1.50 -12.16
C PRO A 59 4.01 -2.73 -11.52
N VAL A 60 4.35 -3.00 -10.27
CA VAL A 60 3.82 -4.12 -9.48
C VAL A 60 3.20 -3.60 -8.20
N ALA A 61 1.93 -3.92 -7.99
CA ALA A 61 1.18 -3.60 -6.79
C ALA A 61 0.70 -4.87 -6.09
N LYS A 62 0.62 -4.82 -4.76
CA LYS A 62 -0.05 -5.83 -3.96
C LYS A 62 -1.43 -5.32 -3.59
N VAL A 63 -2.46 -6.10 -3.90
CA VAL A 63 -3.84 -5.75 -3.55
C VAL A 63 -4.25 -6.48 -2.28
N ARG A 64 -4.74 -5.74 -1.28
CA ARG A 64 -5.31 -6.29 -0.05
C ARG A 64 -6.52 -5.47 0.37
N GLY A 65 -7.69 -6.11 0.43
CA GLY A 65 -8.92 -5.49 0.93
C GLY A 65 -9.34 -4.22 0.16
N GLY A 66 -9.22 -4.24 -1.17
CA GLY A 66 -9.55 -3.09 -2.03
C GLY A 66 -8.48 -2.00 -2.12
N ALA A 67 -7.43 -2.04 -1.29
CA ALA A 67 -6.31 -1.11 -1.37
C ALA A 67 -5.14 -1.71 -2.18
N ALA A 68 -4.63 -0.97 -3.15
CA ALA A 68 -3.41 -1.31 -3.89
C ALA A 68 -2.21 -0.63 -3.21
N THR A 69 -1.28 -1.43 -2.69
CA THR A 69 -0.01 -0.93 -2.15
C THR A 69 1.09 -1.12 -3.19
N PRO A 70 1.82 -0.07 -3.60
CA PRO A 70 2.92 -0.20 -4.55
C PRO A 70 4.02 -1.09 -3.94
N PHE A 71 4.46 -2.10 -4.69
CA PHE A 71 5.47 -3.07 -4.24
C PHE A 71 6.82 -2.79 -4.89
N GLY A 72 6.81 -2.35 -6.14
CA GLY A 72 8.00 -2.01 -6.89
C GLY A 72 7.74 -2.01 -8.38
N VAL A 73 8.81 -1.92 -9.15
CA VAL A 73 8.75 -1.76 -10.60
C VAL A 73 9.84 -2.62 -11.23
N PHE A 74 9.49 -3.38 -12.27
CA PHE A 74 10.48 -4.00 -13.14
C PHE A 74 10.86 -3.03 -14.25
N VAL A 75 12.15 -2.81 -14.45
CA VAL A 75 12.70 -1.99 -15.52
C VAL A 75 13.47 -2.90 -16.44
N VAL A 76 13.01 -3.04 -17.69
CA VAL A 76 13.69 -3.82 -18.73
C VAL A 76 14.32 -2.84 -19.72
N HIS A 77 15.64 -2.83 -19.82
CA HIS A 77 16.40 -1.95 -20.72
C HIS A 77 17.50 -2.76 -21.40
N GLY A 78 17.64 -2.66 -22.72
CA GLY A 78 18.74 -3.30 -23.45
C GLY A 78 18.80 -4.83 -23.35
N GLY A 79 17.70 -5.49 -23.02
CA GLY A 79 17.64 -6.95 -22.79
C GLY A 79 17.92 -7.39 -21.35
N GLU A 80 18.24 -6.45 -20.44
CA GLU A 80 18.41 -6.72 -19.02
C GLU A 80 17.17 -6.31 -18.22
N ALA A 81 16.72 -7.15 -17.29
CA ALA A 81 15.58 -6.87 -16.41
C ALA A 81 16.07 -6.59 -14.98
N ARG A 82 15.80 -5.38 -14.48
CA ARG A 82 16.15 -4.94 -13.12
C ARG A 82 14.90 -4.74 -12.28
N TRP A 83 14.89 -5.30 -11.07
CA TRP A 83 13.85 -5.07 -10.07
C TRP A 83 14.18 -3.84 -9.23
N VAL A 84 13.26 -2.88 -9.15
CA VAL A 84 13.37 -1.68 -8.31
C VAL A 84 12.25 -1.73 -7.25
N PRO A 85 12.54 -2.09 -6.00
CA PRO A 85 11.52 -2.17 -4.96
C PRO A 85 11.09 -0.77 -4.48
N ALA A 86 9.82 -0.62 -4.11
CA ALA A 86 9.31 0.57 -3.42
C ALA A 86 9.62 0.51 -1.91
N MET A 87 10.89 0.36 -1.54
CA MET A 87 11.32 0.28 -0.13
C MET A 87 11.49 1.67 0.49
N ASP A 88 10.94 1.86 1.68
CA ASP A 88 11.19 3.02 2.51
C ASP A 88 12.51 2.85 3.28
N SER A 89 13.60 3.39 2.72
CA SER A 89 14.93 3.37 3.34
C SER A 89 14.98 4.12 4.67
N ASN A 90 14.18 5.17 4.84
CA ASN A 90 14.12 5.95 6.06
C ASN A 90 13.53 5.12 7.21
N ARG A 91 12.50 4.32 6.92
CA ARG A 91 11.93 3.36 7.89
C ARG A 91 12.94 2.30 8.30
N ILE A 92 13.73 1.78 7.37
CA ILE A 92 14.78 0.79 7.67
C ILE A 92 15.87 1.42 8.56
N ALA A 93 16.32 2.63 8.20
CA ALA A 93 17.30 3.38 8.99
C ALA A 93 16.78 3.66 10.40
N LEU A 94 15.53 4.10 10.53
CA LEU A 94 14.89 4.37 11.81
C LEU A 94 14.84 3.12 12.71
N ILE A 95 14.51 1.95 12.16
CA ILE A 95 14.53 0.67 12.91
C ILE A 95 15.95 0.38 13.40
N GLY A 96 16.97 0.51 12.55
CA GLY A 96 18.36 0.30 12.95
C GLY A 96 18.81 1.24 14.07
N VAL A 97 18.53 2.54 13.94
CA VAL A 97 18.89 3.55 14.95
C VAL A 97 18.16 3.30 16.25
N THR A 98 16.85 3.03 16.21
CA THR A 98 16.06 2.78 17.43
C THR A 98 16.50 1.49 18.13
N THR A 99 16.74 0.40 17.41
CA THR A 99 17.29 -0.83 18.00
C THR A 99 18.67 -0.59 18.61
N GLY A 100 19.54 0.16 17.94
CA GLY A 100 20.87 0.53 18.45
C GLY A 100 20.79 1.37 19.73
N LEU A 101 19.91 2.37 19.76
CA LEU A 101 19.68 3.20 20.95
C LEU A 101 19.11 2.38 22.11
N LEU A 102 18.13 1.52 21.86
CA LEU A 102 17.59 0.62 22.90
C LEU A 102 18.67 -0.31 23.46
N SER A 103 19.49 -0.90 22.58
CA SER A 103 20.62 -1.74 22.98
C SER A 103 21.64 -0.97 23.80
N ALA A 104 22.01 0.24 23.37
CA ALA A 104 22.94 1.10 24.08
C ALA A 104 22.42 1.48 25.49
N VAL A 105 21.15 1.86 25.61
CA VAL A 105 20.53 2.16 26.91
C VAL A 105 20.56 0.94 27.83
N ILE A 106 20.19 -0.25 27.32
CA ILE A 106 20.23 -1.48 28.12
C ILE A 106 21.67 -1.80 28.54
N ALA A 107 22.64 -1.67 27.65
CA ALA A 107 24.05 -1.89 27.96
C ALA A 107 24.56 -0.89 29.01
N SER A 108 24.23 0.40 28.88
CA SER A 108 24.58 1.42 29.87
C SER A 108 23.96 1.11 31.23
N VAL A 109 22.67 0.72 31.28
CA VAL A 109 22.02 0.31 32.53
C VAL A 109 22.65 -0.95 33.10
N ALA A 110 23.02 -1.92 32.28
CA ALA A 110 23.67 -3.15 32.72
C ALA A 110 25.04 -2.86 33.34
N LEU A 111 25.84 -1.97 32.72
CA LEU A 111 27.11 -1.49 33.28
C LEU A 111 26.91 -0.77 34.61
N LEU A 112 25.85 0.04 34.75
CA LEU A 112 25.52 0.70 36.00
C LEU A 112 25.05 -0.27 37.10
N ARG A 113 24.32 -1.34 36.73
CA ARG A 113 23.73 -2.29 37.70
C ARG A 113 24.66 -3.43 38.10
N ARG A 114 25.54 -3.87 37.21
CA ARG A 114 26.54 -4.91 37.47
C ARG A 114 27.89 -4.38 37.05
N PRO A 115 28.40 -3.38 37.79
CA PRO A 115 29.72 -2.86 37.52
C PRO A 115 30.72 -4.01 37.43
N PRO A 116 31.43 -4.18 36.29
CA PRO A 116 32.46 -5.21 36.16
C PRO A 116 33.74 -4.85 36.93
N TRP A 117 33.78 -3.70 37.59
CA TRP A 117 34.97 -3.29 38.32
C TRP A 117 35.17 -4.17 39.56
N PRO A 118 36.40 -4.68 39.76
CA PRO A 118 36.76 -5.42 40.96
C PRO A 118 36.41 -4.63 42.20
N ASP A 119 35.83 -5.33 43.18
CA ASP A 119 35.27 -4.73 44.38
C ASP A 119 36.34 -3.98 45.19
N LEU A 120 36.22 -2.65 45.23
CA LEU A 120 37.17 -1.78 45.91
C LEU A 120 37.12 -1.96 47.43
N SER A 121 36.02 -2.50 47.96
CA SER A 121 35.88 -2.83 49.39
C SER A 121 36.84 -3.94 49.83
N ALA A 122 37.18 -4.88 48.93
CA ALA A 122 38.14 -5.94 49.19
C ALA A 122 39.58 -5.41 49.27
N THR A 123 39.92 -4.41 48.45
CA THR A 123 41.25 -3.78 48.45
C THR A 123 41.46 -2.92 49.69
N SER A 124 40.43 -2.19 50.16
CA SER A 124 40.54 -1.38 51.38
C SER A 124 40.69 -2.22 52.65
N ALA A 125 40.04 -3.39 52.73
CA ALA A 125 40.16 -4.29 53.89
C ALA A 125 41.56 -4.91 54.03
N ALA A 126 42.23 -5.19 52.90
CA ALA A 126 43.60 -5.72 52.89
C ALA A 126 44.66 -4.69 53.33
N TRP A 127 44.37 -3.39 53.17
CA TRP A 127 45.29 -2.31 53.54
C TRP A 127 45.17 -1.87 55.00
N SER A 128 44.05 -2.17 55.67
CA SER A 128 43.83 -1.77 57.06
C SER A 128 44.47 -2.70 58.10
N HIS A 129 44.98 -3.87 57.68
CA HIS A 129 45.57 -4.89 58.55
C HIS A 129 47.11 -4.92 58.53
N ARG A 130 47.75 -3.87 57.99
CA ARG A 130 49.21 -3.74 57.93
C ARG A 130 49.65 -2.44 58.61
#